data_AF-A0A3A8B4J9-F1
#
_entry.id   AF-A0A3A8B4J9-F1
#
_cell.length_a   1.000
_cell.length_b   1.000
_cell.length_c   1.000
_cell.angle_alpha   90.00
_cell.angle_beta   90.00
_cell.angle_gamma   90.00
#
_symmetry.space_group_name_H-M   'P 1'
#
loop_
_entity.id
_entity.type
_entity.pdbx_description
1 polymer ?
#
loop_
_entity_poly.entity_id
_entity_poly.type
_entity_poly.pdbx_seq_one_letter_code
_entity_poly.pdbx_strand_id
1 'polypeptide(L)'
;MLEISTYKVAQVVLMARELDRAEGELRGFIDRLSEEEQASLVAVMWIGRESFEADDLDEAIRTARDEATTPTADYLLGSPHLSDHLENGLEALGLSAYDDEDDLIRGG
;
A
#
# COMPACT_ATOMS: atom_id res chain seq x y z
N MET A 1 6.37 4.46 10.59
CA MET A 1 6.96 4.86 9.28
C MET A 1 6.62 3.80 8.26
N LEU A 2 6.31 4.16 7.02
CA LEU A 2 6.03 3.16 5.97
C LEU A 2 7.27 2.31 5.68
N GLU A 3 7.06 1.01 5.54
CA GLU A 3 8.10 0.05 5.16
C GLU A 3 8.01 -0.34 3.68
N ILE A 4 7.19 0.39 2.91
CA ILE A 4 7.06 0.27 1.46
C ILE A 4 7.32 1.65 0.83
N SER A 5 8.04 1.68 -0.29
CA SER A 5 8.26 2.93 -1.01
C SER A 5 7.00 3.41 -1.73
N THR A 6 6.86 4.73 -1.90
CA THR A 6 5.70 5.31 -2.59
C THR A 6 5.66 4.86 -4.05
N TYR A 7 6.82 4.65 -4.69
CA TYR A 7 6.92 4.04 -6.02
C TYR A 7 6.23 2.67 -6.12
N LYS A 8 6.46 1.78 -5.14
CA LYS A 8 5.85 0.43 -5.15
C LYS A 8 4.34 0.52 -4.98
N VAL A 9 3.85 1.42 -4.12
CA VAL A 9 2.40 1.66 -3.95
C VAL A 9 1.80 2.20 -5.25
N ALA A 10 2.45 3.16 -5.90
CA ALA A 10 2.00 3.69 -7.19
C ALA A 10 1.94 2.62 -8.28
N GLN A 11 2.89 1.68 -8.30
CA GLN A 11 2.86 0.55 -9.22
C GLN A 11 1.64 -0.34 -8.99
N VAL A 12 1.28 -0.61 -7.72
CA VAL A 12 0.06 -1.34 -7.35
C VAL A 12 -1.19 -0.59 -7.82
N VAL A 13 -1.27 0.73 -7.61
CA VAL A 13 -2.38 1.57 -8.09
C VAL A 13 -2.57 1.45 -9.60
N LEU A 14 -1.49 1.55 -10.37
CA LEU A 14 -1.53 1.46 -11.83
C LEU A 14 -2.04 0.10 -12.31
N MET A 15 -1.52 -0.99 -11.74
CA MET A 15 -1.97 -2.34 -12.09
C MET A 15 -3.41 -2.60 -11.63
N ALA A 16 -3.83 -2.08 -10.48
CA ALA A 16 -5.18 -2.22 -9.95
C ALA A 16 -6.25 -1.49 -10.78
N ARG A 17 -5.88 -0.47 -11.55
CA ARG A 17 -6.79 0.19 -12.51
C ARG A 17 -7.04 -0.64 -13.77
N GLU A 18 -6.14 -1.58 -14.08
CA GLU A 18 -6.21 -2.42 -15.28
C GLU A 18 -6.37 -3.91 -14.93
N LEU A 19 -7.08 -4.24 -13.84
CA LEU A 19 -7.20 -5.63 -13.33
C LEU A 19 -7.58 -6.65 -14.39
N ASP A 20 -8.50 -6.31 -15.31
CA ASP A 20 -8.90 -7.19 -16.42
C ASP A 20 -7.72 -7.73 -17.25
N ARG A 21 -6.59 -7.01 -17.27
CA ARG A 21 -5.37 -7.38 -18.01
C ARG A 21 -4.17 -7.64 -17.10
N ALA A 22 -4.10 -6.99 -15.95
CA ALA A 22 -2.93 -6.96 -15.07
C ALA A 22 -3.07 -7.80 -13.79
N GLU A 23 -4.19 -8.49 -13.56
CA GLU A 23 -4.42 -9.25 -12.31
C GLU A 23 -3.26 -10.20 -11.96
N GLY A 24 -2.80 -11.00 -12.93
CA GLY A 24 -1.71 -11.96 -12.70
C GLY A 24 -0.37 -11.28 -12.39
N GLU A 25 -0.08 -10.15 -13.03
CA GLU A 25 1.13 -9.37 -12.77
C GLU A 25 1.08 -8.69 -11.41
N LEU A 26 -0.07 -8.11 -11.06
CA LEU A 26 -0.33 -7.50 -9.76
C LEU A 26 -0.18 -8.50 -8.63
N ARG A 27 -0.80 -9.67 -8.78
CA ARG A 27 -0.69 -10.76 -7.81
C ARG A 27 0.77 -11.14 -7.59
N GLY A 28 1.49 -11.42 -8.68
CA GLY A 28 2.90 -11.79 -8.61
C GLY A 28 3.79 -10.65 -8.06
N PHE A 29 3.40 -9.40 -8.24
CA PHE A 29 4.09 -8.25 -7.66
C PHE A 29 3.90 -8.19 -6.15
N ILE A 30 2.65 -8.28 -5.66
CA ILE A 30 2.33 -8.28 -4.23
C ILE A 30 2.99 -9.47 -3.51
N ASP A 31 2.93 -10.67 -4.11
CA ASP A 31 3.54 -11.89 -3.54
C ASP A 31 5.07 -11.80 -3.41
N ARG A 32 5.72 -10.87 -4.13
CA ARG A 32 7.18 -10.64 -4.06
C ARG A 32 7.58 -9.55 -3.07
N LEU A 33 6.62 -8.81 -2.51
CA LEU A 33 6.87 -7.84 -1.44
C LEU A 33 7.24 -8.57 -0.14
N SER A 34 8.07 -7.95 0.69
CA SER A 34 8.31 -8.45 2.05
C SER A 34 7.02 -8.41 2.88
N GLU A 35 6.95 -9.19 3.96
CA GLU A 35 5.79 -9.16 4.88
C GLU A 35 5.54 -7.76 5.44
N GLU A 36 6.60 -7.00 5.68
CA GLU A 36 6.59 -5.62 6.17
C GLU A 36 6.02 -4.66 5.11
N GLU A 37 6.43 -4.83 3.86
CA GLU A 37 5.91 -4.09 2.71
C GLU A 37 4.43 -4.40 2.46
N GLN A 38 4.04 -5.67 2.56
CA GLN A 38 2.65 -6.10 2.41
C GLN A 38 1.76 -5.51 3.49
N ALA A 39 2.20 -5.55 4.75
CA ALA A 39 1.48 -4.93 5.86
C ALA A 39 1.35 -3.41 5.69
N SER A 40 2.43 -2.74 5.26
CA SER A 40 2.39 -1.31 4.95
C SER A 40 1.41 -0.99 3.83
N LEU A 41 1.37 -1.80 2.76
CA LEU A 41 0.43 -1.63 1.65
C LEU A 41 -1.03 -1.77 2.11
N VAL A 42 -1.32 -2.76 2.97
CA VAL A 42 -2.65 -2.94 3.57
C VAL A 42 -3.02 -1.77 4.46
N ALA A 43 -2.10 -1.28 5.28
CA ALA A 43 -2.31 -0.12 6.15
C ALA A 43 -2.63 1.15 5.34
N VAL A 44 -1.92 1.40 4.24
CA VAL A 44 -2.21 2.52 3.32
C VAL A 44 -3.63 2.40 2.76
N MET A 45 -4.03 1.21 2.30
CA MET A 45 -5.39 0.96 1.82
C MET A 45 -6.44 1.20 2.90
N TRP A 46 -6.18 0.78 4.14
CA TRP A 46 -7.08 1.01 5.27
C TRP A 46 -7.25 2.49 5.61
N ILE A 47 -6.17 3.27 5.57
CA ILE A 47 -6.23 4.72 5.80
C ILE A 47 -7.05 5.40 4.70
N GLY A 48 -6.82 5.08 3.43
CA GLY A 48 -7.56 5.70 2.33
C GLY A 48 -9.01 5.24 2.16
N ARG A 49 -9.46 4.26 2.94
CA ARG A 49 -10.89 3.93 3.12
C ARG A 49 -11.43 4.34 4.50
N GLU A 50 -10.67 5.15 5.24
CA GLU A 50 -11.03 5.71 6.53
C GLU A 50 -11.29 4.65 7.62
N SER A 51 -10.63 3.49 7.54
CA SER A 51 -10.64 2.48 8.62
C SER A 51 -9.66 2.81 9.75
N PHE A 52 -8.62 3.57 9.42
CA PHE A 52 -7.65 4.13 10.36
C PHE A 52 -7.38 5.58 9.97
N GLU A 53 -6.98 6.41 10.93
CA GLU A 53 -6.51 7.76 10.65
C GLU A 53 -5.02 7.74 10.24
N ALA A 54 -4.56 8.81 9.58
CA ALA A 54 -3.15 8.92 9.16
C ALA A 54 -2.18 8.89 10.37
N ASP A 55 -2.59 9.47 11.50
CA ASP A 55 -1.81 9.48 12.74
C ASP A 55 -1.72 8.07 13.39
N ASP A 56 -2.62 7.15 13.02
CA ASP A 56 -2.65 5.77 13.51
C ASP A 56 -1.88 4.79 12.61
N LEU A 57 -1.03 5.29 11.69
CA LEU A 57 -0.32 4.45 10.72
C LEU A 57 0.43 3.28 11.35
N ASP A 58 1.17 3.53 12.44
CA ASP A 58 1.96 2.47 13.10
C ASP A 58 1.06 1.42 13.78
N GLU A 59 -0.17 1.77 14.16
CA GLU A 59 -1.17 0.81 14.63
C GLU A 59 -1.81 0.03 13.48
N ALA A 60 -2.13 0.72 12.38
CA ALA A 60 -2.64 0.08 11.17
C ALA A 60 -1.66 -0.97 10.62
N ILE A 61 -0.35 -0.66 10.57
CA ILE A 61 0.68 -1.61 10.11
C ILE A 61 0.76 -2.82 11.06
N ARG A 62 0.79 -2.60 12.37
CA ARG A 62 0.83 -3.70 13.35
C ARG A 62 -0.41 -4.60 13.21
N THR A 63 -1.58 -3.99 13.11
CA THR A 63 -2.84 -4.72 12.93
C THR A 63 -2.83 -5.50 11.62
N ALA A 64 -2.33 -4.92 10.52
CA ALA A 64 -2.23 -5.62 9.24
C ALA A 64 -1.30 -6.84 9.30
N ARG A 65 -0.19 -6.76 10.05
CA ARG A 65 0.70 -7.91 10.30
C ARG A 65 0.02 -8.99 11.12
N ASP A 66 -0.64 -8.61 12.21
CA ASP A 66 -1.29 -9.55 13.12
C ASP A 66 -2.48 -10.27 12.45
N GLU A 67 -3.17 -9.57 11.53
CA GLU A 67 -4.33 -10.10 10.79
C GLU A 67 -3.98 -10.79 9.46
N ALA A 68 -2.70 -10.88 9.08
CA ALA A 68 -2.20 -11.45 7.82
C ALA A 68 -2.37 -12.99 7.71
N THR A 69 -3.61 -13.46 7.85
CA THR A 69 -4.00 -14.88 7.84
C THR A 69 -4.41 -15.38 6.45
N THR A 70 -4.62 -14.47 5.51
CA THR A 70 -4.96 -14.70 4.11
C THR A 70 -3.86 -14.11 3.24
N PRO A 71 -3.49 -14.71 2.09
CA PRO A 71 -2.51 -14.10 1.21
C PRO A 71 -2.88 -12.65 0.88
N THR A 72 -1.94 -11.71 1.09
CA THR A 72 -2.21 -10.27 0.95
C THR A 72 -2.73 -9.91 -0.43
N ALA A 73 -2.24 -10.58 -1.48
CA ALA A 73 -2.74 -10.39 -2.84
C ALA A 73 -4.23 -10.73 -2.96
N ASP A 74 -4.70 -11.84 -2.36
CA ASP A 74 -6.12 -12.22 -2.37
C ASP A 74 -6.97 -11.20 -1.61
N TYR A 75 -6.48 -10.73 -0.47
CA TYR A 75 -7.17 -9.74 0.35
C TYR A 75 -7.31 -8.39 -0.39
N LEU A 76 -6.24 -7.89 -1.00
CA LEU A 76 -6.23 -6.62 -1.72
C LEU A 76 -7.04 -6.70 -3.01
N LEU A 77 -6.88 -7.76 -3.81
CA LEU A 77 -7.64 -7.96 -5.06
C LEU A 77 -9.14 -8.16 -4.80
N GLY A 78 -9.50 -8.70 -3.64
CA GLY A 78 -10.89 -8.80 -3.20
C GLY A 78 -11.49 -7.48 -2.72
N SER A 79 -10.69 -6.43 -2.50
CA SER A 79 -11.17 -5.13 -2.08
C SER A 79 -11.65 -4.31 -3.29
N PRO A 80 -12.94 -3.91 -3.32
CA PRO A 80 -13.40 -2.92 -4.30
C PRO A 80 -12.59 -1.62 -4.17
N HIS A 81 -12.46 -0.88 -5.28
CA HIS A 81 -11.83 0.45 -5.30
C HIS A 81 -10.40 0.48 -4.74
N LEU A 82 -9.65 -0.62 -4.84
CA LEU A 82 -8.28 -0.73 -4.32
C LEU A 82 -7.38 0.44 -4.75
N SER A 83 -7.41 0.82 -6.04
CA SER A 83 -6.62 1.93 -6.56
C SER A 83 -6.94 3.24 -5.84
N ASP A 84 -8.24 3.53 -5.68
CA ASP A 84 -8.71 4.78 -5.10
C ASP A 84 -8.34 4.85 -3.61
N HIS A 85 -8.48 3.72 -2.90
CA HIS A 85 -8.07 3.64 -1.50
C HIS A 85 -6.56 3.81 -1.31
N LEU A 86 -5.73 3.24 -2.19
CA LEU A 86 -4.28 3.43 -2.08
C LEU A 86 -3.87 4.88 -2.38
N GLU A 87 -4.49 5.52 -3.37
CA GLU A 87 -4.24 6.93 -3.68
C GLU A 87 -4.65 7.85 -2.54
N ASN A 88 -5.86 7.67 -2.02
CA ASN A 88 -6.36 8.43 -0.86
C ASN A 88 -5.47 8.21 0.37
N GLY A 89 -4.98 6.98 0.58
CA GLY A 89 -4.10 6.65 1.69
C GLY A 89 -2.76 7.36 1.61
N LEU A 90 -2.15 7.40 0.42
CA LEU A 90 -0.92 8.18 0.18
C LEU A 90 -1.15 9.68 0.41
N GLU A 91 -2.25 10.22 -0.11
CA GLU A 91 -2.61 11.64 0.08
C GLU A 91 -2.82 11.98 1.57
N ALA A 92 -3.56 11.14 2.31
CA ALA A 92 -3.80 11.32 3.74
C ALA A 92 -2.51 11.29 4.58
N LEU A 93 -1.52 10.48 4.14
CA LEU A 93 -0.20 10.42 4.76
C LEU A 93 0.73 11.57 4.34
N GLY A 94 0.28 12.46 3.46
CA GLY A 94 1.09 13.55 2.93
C GLY A 94 2.22 13.09 2.02
N LEU A 95 2.08 11.91 1.40
CA LEU A 95 3.07 11.29 0.53
C LEU A 95 2.61 11.40 -0.92
N SER A 96 3.46 11.92 -1.80
CA SER A 96 3.24 11.79 -3.24
C SER A 96 4.18 10.74 -3.83
N ALA A 97 3.72 10.04 -4.87
CA ALA A 97 4.55 9.13 -5.66
C ALA A 97 5.74 9.84 -6.36
N TYR A 98 5.80 11.17 -6.28
CA TYR A 98 6.89 12.01 -6.79
C TYR A 98 7.86 12.48 -5.68
N ASP A 99 7.58 12.24 -4.40
CA ASP A 99 8.37 12.74 -3.25
C ASP A 99 9.49 11.78 -2.80
N ASP A 100 9.67 10.62 -3.45
CA ASP A 100 10.78 9.69 -3.18
C ASP A 100 12.19 10.26 -3.54
N GLU A 101 12.34 11.58 -3.74
CA GLU A 101 13.64 12.26 -3.84
C GLU A 101 14.14 12.87 -2.51
N ASP A 102 13.28 13.13 -1.51
CA ASP A 102 13.69 13.99 -0.37
C ASP A 102 14.29 13.22 0.84
N ASP A 103 14.01 11.91 0.98
CA ASP A 103 14.55 11.08 2.08
C ASP A 103 15.98 10.56 1.82
N LEU A 104 16.47 10.63 0.58
CA LEU A 104 17.87 10.31 0.25
C LEU A 104 18.81 11.52 0.40
N ILE A 105 18.29 12.75 0.43
CA ILE A 105 19.10 13.98 0.41
C ILE A 105 19.40 14.53 1.82
N ARG A 106 18.59 14.23 2.84
CA ARG A 106 18.83 14.71 4.22
C ARG A 106 19.78 13.86 5.07
N GLY A 107 20.31 12.76 4.53
CA GLY A 107 21.20 11.82 5.23
C GLY A 107 22.69 11.89 4.86
N GLY A 108 23.16 13.01 4.30
CA GLY A 108 24.58 13.22 3.89
C GLY A 108 25.37 14.12 4.82
#